data_AF-A0A956YCI2-F1
#
_entry.id   AF-A0A956YCI2-F1
#
_cell.length_a   1.000
_cell.length_b   1.000
_cell.length_c   1.000
_cell.angle_alpha   90.00
_cell.angle_beta   90.00
_cell.angle_gamma   90.00
#
_symmetry.space_group_name_H-M   'P 1'
#
loop_
_entity.id
_entity.type
_entity.pdbx_description
1 polymer ?
#
loop_
_entity_poly.entity_id
_entity_poly.type
_entity_poly.pdbx_seq_one_letter_code
_entity_poly.pdbx_strand_id
1 'polypeptide(L)'
;LKGQSLRVLTDVLGDLAPVELEGMRLLAQLRPTSSGLLPSTQSIERATLRRATSEIIDYTGRCQQMRSYLLNLNPVPLIDLIVTEFGL
;
A
#
# COMPACT_ATOMS: atom_id res chain seq x y z
N LEU A 1 -22.57 7.60 -17.50
CA LEU A 1 -22.23 6.96 -16.21
C LEU A 1 -22.77 7.86 -15.11
N LYS A 2 -23.57 7.34 -14.17
CA LYS A 2 -23.99 8.13 -13.00
C LYS A 2 -22.77 8.30 -12.08
N GLY A 3 -22.53 9.49 -11.56
CA GLY A 3 -21.46 9.74 -10.60
C GLY A 3 -21.72 9.05 -9.26
N GLN A 4 -20.66 8.84 -8.48
CA GLN A 4 -20.71 8.14 -7.19
C GLN A 4 -20.32 9.07 -6.05
N SER A 5 -20.94 8.86 -4.88
CA SER A 5 -20.57 9.59 -3.67
C SER A 5 -19.18 9.17 -3.19
N LEU A 6 -18.44 10.09 -2.59
CA LEU A 6 -17.15 9.80 -1.96
C LEU A 6 -17.27 8.68 -0.91
N ARG A 7 -18.42 8.59 -0.22
CA ARG A 7 -18.68 7.55 0.79
C ARG A 7 -18.50 6.15 0.23
N VAL A 8 -18.97 5.90 -1.00
CA VAL A 8 -18.83 4.60 -1.66
C VAL A 8 -17.37 4.23 -1.84
N LEU A 9 -16.51 5.19 -2.20
CA LEU A 9 -15.07 4.96 -2.30
C LEU A 9 -14.47 4.69 -0.92
N THR A 10 -14.85 5.46 0.10
CA THR A 10 -14.37 5.26 1.48
C THR A 10 -14.75 3.89 2.03
N ASP A 11 -16.00 3.45 1.82
CA ASP A 11 -16.50 2.15 2.26
C ASP A 11 -15.73 1.01 1.56
N VAL A 12 -15.57 1.10 0.24
CA VAL A 12 -14.80 0.12 -0.53
C VAL A 12 -13.35 0.06 -0.08
N LEU A 13 -12.70 1.20 0.14
CA LEU A 13 -11.31 1.23 0.62
C LEU A 13 -11.17 0.76 2.07
N GLY A 14 -12.18 1.00 2.91
CA GLY A 14 -12.23 0.58 4.31
C GLY A 14 -12.44 -0.93 4.48
N ASP A 15 -13.17 -1.56 3.56
CA ASP A 15 -13.43 -3.00 3.55
C ASP A 15 -12.26 -3.84 2.98
N LEU A 16 -11.23 -3.19 2.41
CA LEU A 16 -10.06 -3.89 1.91
C LEU A 16 -9.24 -4.45 3.09
N ALA A 17 -9.11 -5.79 3.13
CA ALA A 17 -8.24 -6.45 4.08
C ALA A 17 -6.80 -5.93 3.92
N PRO A 18 -6.10 -5.61 5.04
CA PRO A 18 -4.69 -5.27 5.00
C PRO A 18 -3.89 -6.39 4.34
N VAL A 19 -2.97 -6.02 3.44
CA VAL A 19 -2.06 -6.99 2.85
C VAL A 19 -0.90 -7.19 3.82
N GLU A 20 -0.90 -8.34 4.48
CA GLU A 20 0.16 -8.77 5.38
C GLU A 20 1.31 -9.39 4.58
N LEU A 21 2.40 -8.64 4.40
CA LEU A 21 3.64 -9.15 3.79
C LEU A 21 4.68 -9.41 4.89
N GLU A 22 5.34 -10.56 4.83
CA GLU A 22 6.40 -10.95 5.76
C GLU A 22 7.51 -9.88 5.77
N GLY A 23 7.87 -9.34 4.60
CA GLY A 23 8.85 -8.26 4.50
C GLY A 23 8.44 -6.97 5.18
N MET A 24 7.15 -6.60 5.16
CA MET A 24 6.66 -5.40 5.85
C MET A 24 6.71 -5.57 7.37
N ARG A 25 6.42 -6.78 7.87
CA ARG A 25 6.58 -7.11 9.29
C ARG A 25 8.05 -7.05 9.72
N LEU A 26 8.96 -7.59 8.91
CA LEU A 26 10.40 -7.51 9.18
C LEU A 26 10.88 -6.05 9.23
N LEU A 27 10.46 -5.21 8.27
CA LEU A 27 10.79 -3.79 8.27
C LEU A 27 10.26 -3.05 9.50
N ALA A 28 9.04 -3.39 9.95
CA ALA A 28 8.47 -2.80 11.16
C ALA A 28 9.25 -3.20 12.43
N GLN A 29 9.69 -4.46 12.52
CA GLN A 29 10.52 -4.96 13.63
C GLN A 29 11.94 -4.38 13.60
N LEU A 30 12.47 -4.13 12.41
CA LEU A 30 13.79 -3.55 12.21
C LEU A 30 13.80 -2.02 12.22
N ARG A 31 12.65 -1.38 12.47
CA ARG A 31 12.54 0.07 12.50
C ARG A 31 13.38 0.62 13.67
N PRO A 32 14.34 1.53 13.42
CA PRO A 32 15.10 2.13 14.50
C PRO A 32 14.16 2.93 15.40
N THR A 33 14.08 2.58 16.68
CA THR A 33 13.23 3.25 17.68
C THR A 33 13.93 4.40 18.40
N SER A 34 15.25 4.52 18.28
CA SER A 34 16.05 5.64 18.80
C SER A 34 17.32 5.84 17.99
N SER A 35 17.84 7.07 18.06
CA SER A 35 18.92 7.62 17.22
C SER A 35 20.16 6.71 17.16
N GLY A 36 20.42 6.10 16.01
CA GLY A 36 21.77 5.81 15.55
C GLY A 36 22.19 4.36 15.30
N LEU A 37 21.40 3.35 15.67
CA LEU A 37 21.79 1.95 15.43
C LEU A 37 20.69 1.18 14.70
N LEU A 38 21.05 0.62 13.53
CA LEU A 38 20.23 -0.39 12.87
C LEU A 38 20.17 -1.62 13.80
N PRO A 39 18.98 -2.19 14.04
CA PRO A 39 18.87 -3.43 14.81
C PRO A 39 19.73 -4.52 14.18
N SER A 40 20.35 -5.36 15.01
CA SER A 40 21.28 -6.37 14.54
C SER A 40 20.55 -7.35 13.60
N THR A 41 20.89 -7.30 12.32
CA THR A 41 20.38 -8.23 11.29
C THR A 41 20.89 -9.66 11.50
N GLN A 42 21.79 -9.88 12.47
CA GLN A 42 22.33 -11.19 12.85
C GLN A 42 21.25 -12.20 13.29
N SER A 43 20.05 -11.76 13.68
CA SER A 43 18.96 -12.65 14.08
C SER A 43 18.09 -13.15 12.92
N ILE A 44 18.22 -12.59 11.71
CA ILE A 44 17.35 -12.95 10.58
C ILE A 44 18.08 -13.87 9.63
N GLU A 45 17.53 -15.06 9.43
CA GLU A 45 18.07 -16.00 8.45
C GLU A 45 18.00 -15.43 7.03
N ARG A 46 19.06 -15.63 6.24
CA ARG A 46 19.13 -15.20 4.84
C ARG A 46 17.99 -15.77 3.99
N ALA A 47 17.53 -16.98 4.30
CA ALA A 47 16.39 -17.61 3.63
C ALA A 47 15.10 -16.81 3.82
N THR A 48 14.86 -16.30 5.03
CA THR A 48 13.73 -15.44 5.38
C THR A 48 13.80 -14.12 4.63
N LEU A 49 14.98 -13.47 4.61
CA LEU A 49 15.17 -12.22 3.84
C LEU A 49 14.88 -12.41 2.36
N ARG A 50 15.35 -13.51 1.76
CA ARG A 50 15.08 -13.82 0.35
C ARG A 50 13.57 -13.95 0.09
N ARG A 51 12.87 -14.73 0.91
CA ARG A 51 11.43 -14.96 0.76
C ARG A 51 10.64 -13.65 0.90
N ALA A 52 10.90 -12.91 1.97
CA ALA A 52 10.28 -11.62 2.25
C ALA A 52 10.51 -10.60 1.12
N THR A 53 11.73 -10.56 0.55
CA THR A 53 12.06 -9.68 -0.56
C THR A 53 11.34 -10.09 -1.84
N SER A 54 11.33 -11.39 -2.18
CA SER A 54 10.57 -11.91 -3.32
C SER A 54 9.09 -11.58 -3.20
N GLU A 55 8.52 -11.74 -2.02
CA GLU A 55 7.11 -11.43 -1.77
C GLU A 55 6.76 -9.95 -2.02
N ILE A 56 7.61 -9.02 -1.55
CA ILE A 56 7.45 -7.58 -1.82
C ILE A 56 7.52 -7.28 -3.31
N ILE A 57 8.48 -7.88 -4.03
CA ILE A 57 8.66 -7.68 -5.47
C ILE A 57 7.41 -8.18 -6.22
N ASP A 58 6.96 -9.38 -5.92
CA ASP A 58 5.80 -9.99 -6.57
C ASP A 58 4.53 -9.17 -6.32
N TYR A 59 4.32 -8.73 -5.06
CA TYR A 59 3.18 -7.87 -4.73
C TYR A 59 3.24 -6.52 -5.46
N THR A 60 4.42 -5.89 -5.51
CA THR A 60 4.62 -4.64 -6.25
C THR A 60 4.32 -4.82 -7.73
N GLY A 61 4.72 -5.95 -8.33
CA GLY A 61 4.39 -6.31 -9.70
C GLY A 61 2.88 -6.39 -9.94
N ARG A 62 2.13 -7.06 -9.04
CA ARG A 62 0.66 -7.12 -9.10
C ARG A 62 0.02 -5.74 -9.00
N CYS A 63 0.50 -4.88 -8.10
CA CYS A 63 0.02 -3.51 -7.97
C CYS A 63 0.24 -2.69 -9.25
N GLN A 64 1.40 -2.84 -9.88
CA GLN A 64 1.70 -2.16 -11.16
C GLN A 64 0.77 -2.63 -12.28
N GLN A 65 0.52 -3.94 -12.39
CA GLN A 65 -0.42 -4.50 -13.36
C GLN A 65 -1.84 -3.99 -13.12
N MET A 66 -2.30 -4.01 -11.87
CA MET A 66 -3.62 -3.51 -11.49
C MET A 66 -3.76 -2.02 -11.79
N ARG A 67 -2.75 -1.21 -11.48
CA ARG A 67 -2.73 0.22 -11.83
C ARG A 67 -2.88 0.43 -13.33
N SER A 68 -2.12 -0.31 -14.14
CA SER A 68 -2.23 -0.22 -15.60
C SER A 68 -3.63 -0.59 -16.08
N TYR A 69 -4.26 -1.60 -15.47
CA TYR A 69 -5.64 -1.96 -15.78
C TYR A 69 -6.61 -0.84 -15.40
N LEU A 70 -6.53 -0.30 -14.18
CA LEU A 70 -7.40 0.78 -13.69
C LEU A 70 -7.29 2.06 -14.52
N LEU A 71 -6.08 2.43 -14.98
CA LEU A 71 -5.87 3.59 -15.85
C LEU A 71 -6.56 3.45 -17.21
N ASN A 72 -6.82 2.22 -17.66
CA ASN A 72 -7.52 1.95 -18.92
C ASN A 72 -9.04 1.85 -18.76
N LEU A 73 -9.57 1.95 -17.53
CA LEU A 73 -11.01 1.97 -17.29
C LEU A 73 -11.57 3.40 -17.42
N ASN A 74 -12.84 3.51 -17.80
CA ASN A 74 -13.54 4.78 -17.76
C ASN A 74 -13.63 5.28 -16.31
N PRO A 75 -13.18 6.50 -16.01
CA PRO A 75 -13.23 7.02 -14.65
C PRO A 75 -14.68 7.17 -14.19
N VAL A 76 -14.94 6.83 -12.93
CA VAL A 76 -16.23 7.08 -12.29
C VAL A 76 -16.14 8.44 -11.59
N PRO A 77 -16.93 9.45 -12.00
CA PRO A 77 -16.83 10.77 -11.41
C PRO A 77 -17.35 10.76 -9.97
N LEU A 78 -16.57 11.35 -9.07
CA LEU A 78 -16.98 11.59 -7.69
C LEU A 78 -17.75 12.90 -7.62
N ILE A 79 -18.96 12.86 -7.08
CA ILE A 79 -19.89 14.01 -7.12
C ILE A 79 -19.87 14.88 -5.86
N ASP A 80 -19.35 14.36 -4.75
CA ASP A 80 -19.35 15.03 -3.44
C ASP A 80 -17.94 15.42 -2.97
N LEU A 81 -16.94 15.33 -3.86
CA LEU A 81 -15.56 15.66 -3.52
C LEU A 81 -15.38 17.18 -3.55
N ILE A 82 -15.36 17.80 -2.37
CA ILE A 82 -14.94 19.19 -2.23
C ILE A 82 -13.41 19.19 -2.25
N VAL A 83 -12.83 19.47 -3.42
CA VAL A 83 -11.39 19.72 -3.54
C VAL A 83 -11.18 21.19 -3.16
N THR A 84 -10.68 21.43 -1.95
CA THR A 84 -10.19 22.77 -1.56
C THR A 84 -8.89 23.03 -2.32
N GLU A 85 -9.00 23.48 -3.58
CA GLU A 85 -7.83 23.68 -4.44
C GLU A 85 -6.99 24.90 -4.04
N PHE A 86 -7.53 25.83 -3.26
CA PHE A 86 -6.77 26.93 -2.66
C PHE A 86 -7.36 27.25 -1.29
N GLY A 87 -6.61 26.94 -0.23
CA GLY A 87 -6.98 27.36 1.12
C GLY A 87 -6.98 28.88 1.23
N LEU A 88 -8.08 29.44 1.71
CA LEU A 88 -8.06 30.67 2.50
C LEU A 88 -8.18 30.27 3.97
#